data_AF-A0A960EAL0-F1
#
_entry.id   AF-A0A960EAL0-F1
#
_cell.length_a   1.000
_cell.length_b   1.000
_cell.length_c   1.000
_cell.angle_alpha   90.00
_cell.angle_beta   90.00
_cell.angle_gamma   90.00
#
_symmetry.space_group_name_H-M   'P 1'
#
loop_
_entity.id
_entity.type
_entity.pdbx_description
1 polymer ?
#
loop_
_entity_poly.entity_id
_entity_poly.type
_entity_poly.pdbx_seq_one_letter_code
_entity_poly.pdbx_strand_id
1 'polypeptide(L)'
;DHAATADPGPWVALLPGLDPTAMGWKQRAWYLDDETNRRVTDRNGNIGPTVWSDGRIVGGWVQRPDGTIAHDVEPSLLDDDHTELLRTEIERLQHLVGETRFTPRFPSPNQRALLS
;
A
#
# COMPACT_ATOMS: atom_id res chain seq x y z
N ASP A 1 -2.93 -25.46 21.60
CA ASP A 1 -3.14 -24.18 22.30
C ASP A 1 -2.47 -23.10 21.46
N HIS A 2 -3.24 -22.13 20.95
CA HIS A 2 -2.66 -21.00 20.21
C HIS A 2 -2.65 -19.81 21.16
N ALA A 3 -1.47 -19.50 21.71
CA ALA A 3 -1.28 -18.25 22.43
C ALA A 3 -1.57 -17.07 21.48
N ALA A 4 -2.22 -16.03 21.98
CA ALA A 4 -2.44 -14.82 21.21
C ALA A 4 -1.09 -14.24 20.77
N THR A 5 -0.99 -13.84 19.50
CA THR A 5 0.18 -13.09 19.00
C THR A 5 0.28 -11.78 19.78
N ALA A 6 1.49 -11.41 20.20
CA ALA A 6 1.73 -10.11 20.82
C ALA A 6 1.33 -8.98 19.87
N ASP A 7 0.80 -7.90 20.43
CA ASP A 7 0.47 -6.69 19.67
C ASP A 7 1.76 -6.08 19.10
N PRO A 8 1.87 -5.89 17.77
CA PRO A 8 3.05 -5.29 17.16
C PRO A 8 3.23 -3.79 17.49
N GLY A 9 2.23 -3.14 18.08
CA GLY A 9 2.17 -1.68 18.17
C GLY A 9 1.83 -1.03 16.81
N PRO A 10 1.87 0.31 16.71
CA PRO A 10 1.57 1.03 15.46
C PRO A 10 2.51 0.64 14.33
N TRP A 11 1.98 0.46 13.12
CA TRP A 11 2.80 0.08 11.96
C TRP A 11 2.25 0.59 10.63
N VAL A 12 3.17 0.79 9.68
CA VAL A 12 2.89 1.04 8.26
C VAL A 12 3.66 0.03 7.40
N ALA A 13 3.03 -0.44 6.32
CA ALA A 13 3.69 -1.32 5.35
C ALA A 13 3.35 -0.93 3.91
N LEU A 14 4.34 -1.00 3.02
CA LEU A 14 4.14 -0.88 1.57
C LEU A 14 4.12 -2.29 0.96
N LEU A 15 2.93 -2.79 0.61
CA LEU A 15 2.77 -4.12 0.03
C LEU A 15 2.70 -4.07 -1.50
N PRO A 16 3.27 -5.07 -2.20
CA PRO A 16 3.27 -5.11 -3.66
C PRO A 16 1.88 -5.35 -4.25
N GLY A 17 1.74 -5.12 -5.55
CA GLY A 17 0.52 -5.51 -6.26
C GLY A 17 0.28 -7.02 -6.20
N LEU A 18 -0.98 -7.42 -6.17
CA LEU A 18 -1.42 -8.81 -5.98
C LEU A 18 -0.97 -9.47 -4.66
N ASP A 19 -0.64 -8.69 -3.63
CA ASP A 19 -0.27 -9.25 -2.33
C ASP A 19 -1.36 -10.20 -1.79
N PRO A 20 -1.01 -11.42 -1.33
CA PRO A 20 -1.97 -12.40 -0.83
C PRO A 20 -2.84 -11.89 0.33
N THR A 21 -2.34 -10.95 1.13
CA THR A 21 -3.08 -10.36 2.26
C THR A 21 -4.34 -9.67 1.77
N ALA A 22 -4.23 -8.87 0.70
CA ALA A 22 -5.36 -8.19 0.09
C ALA A 22 -6.16 -9.09 -0.86
N MET A 23 -5.49 -10.02 -1.55
CA MET A 23 -6.07 -10.85 -2.59
C MET A 23 -6.75 -12.13 -2.08
N GLY A 24 -6.50 -12.54 -0.84
CA GLY A 24 -7.01 -13.80 -0.27
C GLY A 24 -8.54 -13.89 -0.17
N TRP A 25 -9.23 -12.75 -0.17
CA TRP A 25 -10.69 -12.70 -0.03
C TRP A 25 -11.34 -11.77 -1.06
N LYS A 26 -12.56 -12.12 -1.46
CA LYS A 26 -13.39 -11.31 -2.37
C LYS A 26 -14.00 -10.09 -1.65
N GLN A 27 -14.47 -10.29 -0.42
CA GLN A 27 -14.90 -9.19 0.43
C GLN A 27 -13.68 -8.62 1.13
N ARG A 28 -13.55 -7.29 1.18
CA ARG A 28 -12.33 -6.61 1.68
C ARG A 28 -12.64 -5.45 2.63
N ALA A 29 -13.91 -5.20 2.91
CA ALA A 29 -14.38 -4.03 3.64
C ALA A 29 -13.81 -3.91 5.07
N TRP A 30 -13.30 -4.99 5.66
CA TRP A 30 -12.67 -4.96 6.99
C TRP A 30 -11.26 -4.35 7.02
N TYR A 31 -10.62 -4.18 5.85
CA TYR A 31 -9.36 -3.45 5.73
C TYR A 31 -9.34 -2.42 4.59
N LEU A 32 -10.33 -2.38 3.70
CA LEU A 32 -10.33 -1.52 2.52
C LEU A 32 -11.70 -0.88 2.32
N ASP A 33 -11.78 0.44 2.55
CA ASP A 33 -13.00 1.21 2.33
C ASP A 33 -13.31 1.36 0.82
N ASP A 34 -14.55 1.71 0.50
CA ASP A 34 -15.04 1.79 -0.87
C ASP A 34 -14.33 2.85 -1.73
N GLU A 35 -13.87 3.94 -1.12
CA GLU A 35 -13.23 5.03 -1.85
C GLU A 35 -11.81 4.64 -2.24
N THR A 36 -11.03 4.16 -1.28
CA THR A 36 -9.70 3.61 -1.52
C THR A 36 -9.77 2.43 -2.48
N ASN A 37 -10.76 1.54 -2.33
CA ASN A 37 -10.94 0.39 -3.21
C ASN A 37 -11.06 0.78 -4.69
N ARG A 38 -11.84 1.82 -5.00
CA ARG A 38 -12.00 2.33 -6.37
C ARG A 38 -10.69 2.85 -6.98
N ARG A 39 -9.75 3.31 -6.15
CA ARG A 39 -8.44 3.83 -6.58
C ARG A 39 -7.41 2.72 -6.78
N VAL A 40 -7.42 1.70 -5.91
CA VAL A 40 -6.35 0.68 -5.83
C VAL A 40 -6.70 -0.65 -6.49
N THR A 41 -7.94 -0.88 -6.92
CA THR A 41 -8.36 -2.14 -7.54
C THR A 41 -8.77 -1.93 -9.00
N ASP A 42 -8.25 -2.76 -9.92
CA ASP A 42 -8.65 -2.74 -11.32
C ASP A 42 -10.06 -3.33 -11.55
N ARG A 43 -10.58 -3.19 -12.78
CA ARG A 43 -11.91 -3.72 -13.15
C ARG A 43 -12.06 -5.24 -13.01
N ASN A 44 -10.96 -5.98 -12.98
CA ASN A 44 -10.92 -7.44 -12.86
C ASN A 44 -10.80 -7.88 -11.38
N GLY A 45 -10.68 -6.94 -10.43
CA GLY A 45 -10.50 -7.22 -9.01
C GLY A 45 -9.04 -7.38 -8.58
N ASN A 46 -8.08 -7.13 -9.47
CA ASN A 46 -6.66 -7.15 -9.13
C ASN A 46 -6.30 -5.89 -8.34
N ILE A 47 -5.70 -6.07 -7.17
CA ILE A 47 -5.22 -4.95 -6.39
C ILE A 47 -3.81 -4.54 -6.82
N GLY A 48 -3.59 -3.23 -6.95
CA GLY A 48 -2.27 -2.64 -7.14
C GLY A 48 -1.44 -2.66 -5.85
N PRO A 49 -0.23 -2.08 -5.87
CA PRO A 49 0.55 -1.88 -4.66
C PRO A 49 -0.18 -0.97 -3.68
N THR A 50 -0.14 -1.33 -2.39
CA THR A 50 -0.97 -0.72 -1.34
C THR A 50 -0.12 -0.21 -0.18
N VAL A 51 -0.59 0.86 0.44
CA VAL A 51 -0.09 1.35 1.72
C VAL A 51 -1.04 0.90 2.82
N TRP A 52 -0.50 0.20 3.81
CA TRP A 52 -1.23 -0.31 4.97
C TRP A 52 -0.84 0.46 6.22
N SER A 53 -1.81 0.74 7.07
CA SER A 53 -1.66 1.35 8.40
C SER A 53 -2.53 0.57 9.38
N ASP A 54 -1.94 -0.05 10.40
CA ASP A 54 -2.66 -0.80 11.44
C ASP A 54 -3.75 -1.76 10.90
N GLY A 55 -3.44 -2.45 9.80
CA GLY A 55 -4.33 -3.42 9.17
C GLY A 55 -5.41 -2.81 8.27
N ARG A 56 -5.33 -1.51 7.95
CA ARG A 56 -6.18 -0.79 6.99
C ARG A 56 -5.36 -0.38 5.78
N ILE A 57 -5.89 -0.58 4.58
CA ILE A 57 -5.35 0.00 3.36
C ILE A 57 -5.81 1.46 3.30
N VAL A 58 -4.84 2.36 3.29
CA VAL A 58 -5.04 3.83 3.31
C VAL A 58 -4.67 4.51 2.00
N GLY A 59 -4.16 3.74 1.03
CA GLY A 59 -3.80 4.23 -0.30
C GLY A 59 -3.04 3.20 -1.11
N GLY A 60 -2.51 3.63 -2.25
CA GLY A 60 -1.59 2.89 -3.10
C GLY A 60 -0.27 3.62 -3.30
N TRP A 61 0.71 2.89 -3.83
CA TRP A 61 2.02 3.44 -4.15
C TRP A 61 2.49 2.99 -5.53
N VAL A 62 3.45 3.75 -6.09
CA VAL A 62 4.18 3.42 -7.33
C VAL A 62 5.66 3.70 -7.15
N GLN A 63 6.49 3.04 -7.95
CA GLN A 63 7.87 3.45 -8.17
C GLN A 63 7.95 4.28 -9.46
N ARG A 64 8.42 5.51 -9.35
CA ARG A 64 8.68 6.38 -10.50
C ARG A 64 9.95 5.95 -11.25
N PRO A 65 10.13 6.38 -12.52
CA PRO A 65 11.31 6.00 -13.31
C PRO A 65 12.66 6.36 -12.64
N ASP A 66 12.70 7.46 -11.89
CA ASP A 66 13.87 7.90 -11.12
C ASP A 66 14.16 7.02 -9.89
N GLY A 67 13.22 6.17 -9.46
CA GLY A 67 13.31 5.33 -8.27
C GLY A 67 12.58 5.89 -7.06
N THR A 68 11.97 7.06 -7.17
CA THR A 68 11.16 7.65 -6.11
C THR A 68 9.91 6.80 -5.86
N ILE A 69 9.60 6.52 -4.60
CA ILE A 69 8.32 5.88 -4.23
C ILE A 69 7.30 6.99 -3.95
N ALA A 70 6.22 7.01 -4.72
CA ALA A 70 5.13 7.98 -4.58
C ALA A 70 3.85 7.27 -4.12
N HIS A 71 3.00 7.95 -3.35
CA HIS A 71 1.75 7.41 -2.81
C HIS A 71 0.61 8.43 -2.88
N ASP A 72 -0.64 7.96 -2.81
CA ASP A 72 -1.86 8.79 -2.79
C ASP A 72 -2.57 8.82 -1.43
N VAL A 73 -1.89 8.39 -0.35
CA VAL A 73 -2.46 8.43 1.02
C VAL A 73 -2.90 9.85 1.39
N GLU A 74 -4.16 10.00 1.79
CA GLU A 74 -4.69 11.27 2.26
C GLU A 74 -4.19 11.59 3.67
N PRO A 75 -3.69 12.81 3.95
CA PRO A 75 -3.19 13.16 5.28
C PRO A 75 -4.21 13.00 6.41
N SER A 76 -5.51 13.12 6.11
CA SER A 76 -6.61 12.92 7.06
C SER A 76 -6.78 11.48 7.54
N LEU A 77 -6.19 10.50 6.83
CA LEU A 77 -6.28 9.08 7.17
C LEU A 77 -5.19 8.63 8.16
N LEU A 78 -4.15 9.45 8.38
CA LEU A 78 -3.03 9.16 9.25
C LEU A 78 -2.91 10.25 10.33
N ASP A 79 -2.46 9.85 11.52
CA ASP A 79 -1.94 10.79 12.51
C ASP A 79 -0.44 11.08 12.23
N ASP A 80 0.17 11.91 13.09
CA ASP A 80 1.57 12.31 12.94
C ASP A 80 2.53 11.12 13.05
N ASP A 81 2.26 10.18 13.96
CA ASP A 81 3.08 8.98 14.17
C ASP A 81 3.06 8.07 12.95
N HIS A 82 1.87 7.78 12.40
CA HIS A 82 1.73 6.97 11.19
C HIS A 82 2.28 7.66 9.95
N THR A 83 2.19 8.99 9.88
CA THR A 83 2.81 9.76 8.80
C THR A 83 4.32 9.58 8.81
N GLU A 84 4.96 9.55 9.98
CA GLU A 84 6.40 9.30 10.10
C GLU A 84 6.77 7.84 9.81
N LEU A 85 5.95 6.89 10.24
CA LEU A 85 6.12 5.48 9.89
C LEU A 85 6.02 5.25 8.38
N LEU A 86 5.11 5.95 7.69
CA LEU A 86 5.01 5.91 6.23
C LEU A 86 6.28 6.43 5.55
N ARG A 87 6.85 7.55 6.01
CA ARG A 87 8.13 8.05 5.49
C ARG A 87 9.25 7.04 5.69
N THR A 88 9.36 6.47 6.89
CA THR A 88 10.35 5.45 7.22
C THR A 88 10.23 4.23 6.30
N GLU A 89 9.01 3.76 6.06
CA GLU A 89 8.78 2.57 5.23
C GLU A 89 9.02 2.84 3.74
N ILE A 90 8.74 4.06 3.27
CA ILE A 90 9.11 4.53 1.93
C ILE A 90 10.63 4.50 1.75
N GLU A 91 11.39 5.07 2.69
CA GLU A 91 12.86 5.07 2.65
C GLU A 91 13.42 3.64 2.69
N ARG A 92 12.85 2.79 3.56
CA ARG A 92 13.23 1.38 3.66
C ARG A 92 12.99 0.64 2.34
N LEU A 93 11.84 0.85 1.71
CA LEU A 93 11.52 0.24 0.42
C LEU A 93 12.45 0.76 -0.69
N GLN A 94 12.70 2.06 -0.75
CA GLN A 94 13.63 2.67 -1.72
C GLN A 94 15.04 2.07 -1.60
N HIS A 95 15.55 1.93 -0.37
CA HIS A 95 16.83 1.29 -0.13
C HIS A 95 16.82 -0.20 -0.53
N LEU A 96 15.75 -0.92 -0.19
CA LEU A 96 15.62 -2.35 -0.50
C LEU A 96 15.61 -2.62 -2.01
N VAL A 97 14.92 -1.80 -2.80
CA VAL A 97 14.82 -2.00 -4.27
C VAL A 97 16.05 -1.48 -5.02
N GLY A 98 16.75 -0.49 -4.47
CA GLY A 98 17.95 0.10 -5.03
C GLY A 98 17.75 0.59 -6.47
N GLU A 99 18.60 0.11 -7.38
CA GLU A 99 18.55 0.46 -8.81
C GLU A 99 17.47 -0.30 -9.59
N THR A 100 16.81 -1.29 -8.98
CA THR A 100 15.78 -2.08 -9.65
C THR A 100 14.55 -1.23 -9.93
N ARG A 101 13.96 -1.39 -11.11
CA ARG A 101 12.72 -0.72 -11.52
C ARG A 101 11.66 -1.75 -11.88
N PHE A 102 10.47 -1.61 -11.30
CA PHE A 102 9.36 -2.53 -11.52
C PHE A 102 8.19 -1.84 -12.21
N THR A 103 7.57 -2.56 -13.15
CA THR A 103 6.32 -2.14 -13.79
C THR A 103 5.21 -3.12 -13.42
N PRO A 104 4.15 -2.67 -12.72
CA PRO A 104 3.01 -3.53 -12.41
C PRO A 104 2.34 -4.08 -13.67
N ARG A 105 2.16 -5.41 -13.72
CA ARG A 105 1.46 -6.08 -14.84
C ARG A 105 -0.03 -5.71 -14.91
N PHE A 106 -0.62 -5.42 -13.76
CA PHE A 106 -2.03 -5.03 -13.60
C PHE A 106 -2.08 -3.69 -12.86
N PRO A 107 -1.95 -2.56 -13.58
CA PRO A 107 -1.91 -1.26 -12.94
C PRO A 107 -3.28 -0.90 -12.38
N SER A 108 -3.31 -0.43 -11.13
CA SER A 108 -4.51 0.11 -10.50
C SER A 108 -4.83 1.52 -11.04
N PRO A 109 -6.10 1.97 -10.95
CA PRO A 109 -6.54 3.26 -11.48
C PRO A 109 -5.69 4.47 -11.07
N ASN A 110 -5.25 4.52 -9.80
CA ASN A 110 -4.47 5.63 -9.26
C ASN A 110 -3.04 5.74 -9.79
N GLN A 111 -2.45 4.67 -10.33
CA GLN A 111 -1.02 4.65 -10.68
C GLN A 111 -0.65 5.68 -11.74
N ARG A 112 -1.55 5.95 -12.69
CA ARG A 112 -1.30 6.91 -13.76
C ARG A 112 -1.01 8.32 -13.23
N ALA A 113 -1.75 8.74 -12.21
CA ALA A 113 -1.57 10.06 -11.59
C ALA A 113 -0.33 10.12 -10.69
N LEU A 114 0.09 8.98 -10.13
CA LEU A 114 1.29 8.91 -9.28
C LEU A 114 2.59 8.85 -10.11
N LEU A 115 2.52 8.33 -11.33
CA LEU A 115 3.65 8.21 -12.26
C LEU A 115 3.92 9.50 -13.06
N SER A 116 2.96 10.43 -13.12
CA SER A 116 3.16 11.77 -13.69
C SER A 116 3.88 12.69 -12.72
#